data_AF-A0A2G6J3K4-F1
#
_entry.id   AF-A0A2G6J3K4-F1
#
_cell.length_a   1.000
_cell.length_b   1.000
_cell.length_c   1.000
_cell.angle_alpha   90.00
_cell.angle_beta   90.00
_cell.angle_gamma   90.00
#
_symmetry.space_group_name_H-M   'P 1'
#
loop_
_entity.id
_entity.type
_entity.pdbx_description
1 polymer ?
#
loop_
_entity_poly.entity_id
_entity_poly.type
_entity_poly.pdbx_seq_one_letter_code
_entity_poly.pdbx_strand_id
1 'polypeptide(L)'
;MKMLETRRLLLSLLVALTLVACSDDNAAVHDAGVVDARSSDLVAPKDGAPLPDIDPAKAMLVTIPSGAALCSGFAEGRTWQEELALVGQVQLAAPALILPREEGVAKVPHFVGAVEHSPERQRFTPSGKGAQREAEKQRFGWRYVYTMALAGPVQPAALTVTVTIRGEPTSYPASVSLHTASTKEFGISASAELRLGSGATEIVQRYGLCELGAPEETIEASTAGGDKVRLEVGVGPWFESCFAAGETACLFLTRAEVSVGQAKQVITDRFRLIYVGGHHNWNDEYLILLDPPLGATAALLVKEPPLFSGKPGEVRYLDAALKVTKTEALSWKEL
;
A
#
# COMPACT_ATOMS: atom_id res chain seq x y z
N MET A 1 -32.65 55.20 -9.35
CA MET A 1 -31.21 54.85 -9.22
C MET A 1 -31.12 53.33 -9.37
N LYS A 2 -30.82 52.75 -10.55
CA LYS A 2 -29.49 52.62 -11.20
C LYS A 2 -28.45 52.21 -10.15
N MET A 3 -27.97 50.97 -10.07
CA MET A 3 -27.03 50.21 -10.93
C MET A 3 -26.78 48.87 -10.18
N LEU A 4 -26.37 47.71 -10.68
CA LEU A 4 -25.81 47.27 -11.95
C LEU A 4 -25.97 45.74 -12.00
N GLU A 5 -26.43 45.20 -13.13
CA GLU A 5 -26.23 43.81 -13.56
C GLU A 5 -24.77 43.57 -14.00
N THR A 6 -24.47 42.32 -14.35
CA THR A 6 -23.43 41.85 -15.30
C THR A 6 -22.14 41.29 -14.71
N ARG A 7 -22.05 39.95 -14.56
CA ARG A 7 -20.85 39.14 -14.86
C ARG A 7 -21.24 37.70 -15.27
N ARG A 8 -21.59 37.54 -16.54
CA ARG A 8 -21.43 36.32 -17.37
C ARG A 8 -20.69 36.77 -18.64
N LEU A 9 -19.89 35.85 -19.22
CA LEU A 9 -19.08 35.93 -20.45
C LEU A 9 -17.61 36.41 -20.34
N LEU A 10 -16.80 35.82 -21.23
CA LEU A 10 -15.33 35.80 -21.42
C LEU A 10 -14.69 34.61 -20.68
N LEU A 11 -14.25 33.51 -21.33
CA LEU A 11 -13.44 33.46 -22.55
C LEU A 11 -13.66 32.12 -23.29
N SER A 12 -14.07 32.18 -24.54
CA SER A 12 -13.89 31.11 -25.52
C SER A 12 -13.32 31.79 -26.76
N LEU A 13 -12.01 31.66 -27.03
CA LEU A 13 -11.45 31.69 -28.39
C LEU A 13 -9.93 31.39 -28.37
N LEU A 14 -9.49 30.69 -29.42
CA LEU A 14 -8.13 30.28 -29.79
C LEU A 14 -7.55 29.01 -29.15
N VAL A 15 -7.98 27.86 -29.67
CA VAL A 15 -7.05 26.77 -29.99
C VAL A 15 -7.44 26.20 -31.36
N ALA A 16 -6.76 26.65 -32.41
CA ALA A 16 -6.78 26.04 -33.73
C ALA A 16 -5.39 26.23 -34.36
N LEU A 17 -4.82 25.11 -34.83
CA LEU A 17 -3.51 24.93 -35.49
C LEU A 17 -2.30 25.17 -34.56
N THR A 18 -1.46 24.17 -34.28
CA THR A 18 -0.69 23.38 -35.26
C THR A 18 -0.51 21.91 -34.84
N LEU A 19 -1.04 21.00 -35.66
CA LEU A 19 -0.51 19.64 -35.82
C LEU A 19 0.81 19.75 -36.58
N VAL A 20 1.93 19.66 -35.86
CA VAL A 20 3.23 19.31 -36.44
C VAL A 20 3.59 17.94 -35.91
N ALA A 21 3.65 16.99 -36.84
CA ALA A 21 4.29 15.71 -36.64
C ALA A 21 5.79 15.92 -36.35
N CYS A 22 6.23 15.49 -35.18
CA CYS A 22 7.59 15.03 -34.93
C CYS A 22 7.39 13.57 -34.46
N SER A 23 7.37 12.60 -35.36
CA SER A 23 8.55 11.91 -35.90
C SER A 23 9.49 11.44 -34.79
N ASP A 24 9.54 10.12 -34.69
CA ASP A 24 10.53 9.31 -33.98
C ASP A 24 11.92 9.92 -33.98
N ASP A 25 12.44 10.23 -32.79
CA ASP A 25 13.87 10.35 -32.56
C ASP A 25 14.24 9.58 -31.30
N ASN A 26 14.53 8.30 -31.52
CA ASN A 26 15.66 7.56 -30.97
C ASN A 26 16.28 8.13 -29.69
N ALA A 27 15.64 7.85 -28.55
CA ALA A 27 16.42 7.47 -27.39
C ALA A 27 16.99 6.08 -27.71
N ALA A 28 18.27 6.02 -28.07
CA ALA A 28 19.02 4.79 -28.10
C ALA A 28 19.02 4.20 -26.68
N VAL A 29 17.99 3.42 -26.39
CA VAL A 29 18.02 2.44 -25.32
C VAL A 29 19.13 1.50 -25.73
N HIS A 30 20.24 1.54 -24.99
CA HIS A 30 21.25 0.51 -25.08
C HIS A 30 20.51 -0.83 -24.95
N ASP A 31 20.48 -1.59 -26.04
CA ASP A 31 19.98 -2.96 -26.10
C ASP A 31 20.95 -3.83 -25.27
N ALA A 32 20.91 -3.64 -23.95
CA ALA A 32 21.50 -4.54 -23.00
C ALA A 32 20.69 -5.83 -23.16
N GLY A 33 21.21 -6.74 -23.99
CA GLY A 33 20.53 -7.96 -24.39
C GLY A 33 19.88 -8.63 -23.19
N VAL A 34 18.55 -8.73 -23.23
CA VAL A 34 17.77 -9.39 -22.18
C VAL A 34 18.20 -10.85 -22.18
N VAL A 35 18.94 -11.25 -21.15
CA VAL A 35 19.31 -12.65 -20.97
C VAL A 35 18.07 -13.39 -20.48
N ASP A 36 17.66 -14.45 -21.17
CA ASP A 36 16.64 -15.36 -20.66
C ASP A 36 17.17 -15.95 -19.35
N ALA A 37 16.60 -15.52 -18.22
CA ALA A 37 16.92 -16.13 -16.94
C ALA A 37 16.51 -17.60 -17.01
N ARG A 38 17.34 -18.47 -16.45
CA ARG A 38 16.98 -19.89 -16.30
C ARG A 38 15.69 -19.94 -15.45
N SER A 39 14.81 -20.89 -15.73
CA SER A 39 13.55 -21.11 -15.00
C SER A 39 13.71 -21.43 -13.50
N SER A 40 14.92 -21.29 -12.95
CA SER A 40 15.33 -21.59 -11.59
C SER A 40 15.13 -20.43 -10.60
N ASP A 41 14.83 -19.22 -11.06
CA ASP A 41 14.81 -18.03 -10.19
C ASP A 41 13.61 -17.99 -9.21
N LEU A 42 12.59 -18.83 -9.44
CA LEU A 42 11.54 -19.10 -8.47
C LEU A 42 11.60 -20.57 -8.05
N VAL A 43 11.64 -20.78 -6.74
CA VAL A 43 11.51 -22.11 -6.17
C VAL A 43 10.10 -22.18 -5.60
N ALA A 44 9.23 -22.96 -6.22
CA ALA A 44 8.11 -23.54 -5.52
C ALA A 44 8.61 -24.88 -4.97
N PRO A 45 9.09 -24.98 -3.71
CA PRO A 45 9.37 -26.28 -3.16
C PRO A 45 8.03 -27.04 -3.18
N LYS A 46 7.99 -28.16 -3.90
CA LYS A 46 6.95 -29.15 -3.65
C LYS A 46 7.03 -29.49 -2.17
N ASP A 47 5.90 -29.52 -1.47
CA ASP A 47 5.84 -29.68 0.00
C ASP A 47 6.91 -30.66 0.52
N GLY A 48 7.89 -30.12 1.27
CA GLY A 48 8.99 -30.89 1.86
C GLY A 48 10.26 -31.07 1.01
N ALA A 49 10.33 -30.55 -0.22
CA ALA A 49 11.56 -30.54 -1.00
C ALA A 49 12.60 -29.60 -0.35
N PRO A 50 13.87 -30.02 -0.26
CA PRO A 50 14.92 -29.14 0.24
C PRO A 50 15.04 -27.91 -0.67
N LEU A 51 15.24 -26.75 -0.03
CA LEU A 51 15.58 -25.51 -0.76
C LEU A 51 16.87 -25.76 -1.55
N PRO A 52 17.04 -25.13 -2.73
CA PRO A 52 18.26 -25.30 -3.50
C PRO A 52 19.47 -24.83 -2.67
N ASP A 53 20.58 -25.55 -2.81
CA ASP A 53 21.86 -25.10 -2.28
C ASP A 53 22.31 -23.88 -3.11
N ILE A 54 22.46 -22.73 -2.45
CA ILE A 54 22.81 -21.46 -3.09
C ILE A 54 24.18 -21.02 -2.60
N ASP A 55 25.07 -20.69 -3.54
CA ASP A 55 26.32 -20.02 -3.23
C ASP A 55 26.01 -18.59 -2.70
N PRO A 56 26.21 -18.32 -1.40
CA PRO A 56 25.87 -17.04 -0.80
C PRO A 56 26.76 -15.90 -1.31
N ALA A 57 27.85 -16.18 -2.04
CA ALA A 57 28.62 -15.15 -2.71
C ALA A 57 27.93 -14.66 -4.00
N LYS A 58 27.05 -15.47 -4.59
CA LYS A 58 26.43 -15.21 -5.91
C LYS A 58 24.96 -14.88 -5.84
N ALA A 59 24.23 -15.39 -4.86
CA ALA A 59 22.80 -15.14 -4.73
C ALA A 59 22.34 -15.21 -3.28
N MET A 60 21.09 -14.81 -3.06
CA MET A 60 20.40 -14.92 -1.78
C MET A 60 19.06 -15.62 -1.99
N LEU A 61 18.71 -16.52 -1.08
CA LEU A 61 17.37 -17.09 -1.02
C LEU A 61 16.49 -16.19 -0.12
N VAL A 62 15.38 -15.69 -0.66
CA VAL A 62 14.38 -14.98 0.12
C VAL A 62 13.13 -15.84 0.24
N THR A 63 12.86 -16.35 1.43
CA THR A 63 11.61 -17.05 1.73
C THR A 63 10.47 -16.04 1.90
N ILE A 64 9.35 -16.30 1.26
CA ILE A 64 8.11 -15.55 1.40
C ILE A 64 7.15 -16.41 2.22
N PRO A 65 6.70 -15.96 3.40
CA PRO A 65 5.76 -16.71 4.21
C PRO A 65 4.47 -17.02 3.46
N SER A 66 3.88 -18.17 3.79
CA SER A 66 2.54 -18.48 3.34
C SER A 66 1.56 -17.39 3.79
N GLY A 67 0.84 -16.79 2.85
CA GLY A 67 -0.12 -15.72 3.13
C GLY A 67 0.51 -14.32 3.20
N ALA A 68 1.81 -14.17 2.97
CA ALA A 68 2.45 -12.86 2.91
C ALA A 68 1.82 -12.00 1.81
N ALA A 69 1.58 -10.73 2.15
CA ALA A 69 0.98 -9.77 1.26
C ALA A 69 1.57 -8.37 1.48
N LEU A 70 1.41 -7.50 0.49
CA LEU A 70 1.68 -6.08 0.61
C LEU A 70 0.34 -5.33 0.71
N CYS A 71 0.17 -4.48 1.70
CA CYS A 71 -1.04 -3.71 1.95
C CYS A 71 -0.81 -2.26 1.58
N SER A 72 -1.86 -1.60 1.07
CA SER A 72 -1.82 -0.18 0.76
C SER A 72 -1.41 0.63 1.98
N GLY A 73 -0.46 1.53 1.76
CA GLY A 73 -0.15 2.60 2.69
C GLY A 73 -1.15 3.76 2.64
N PHE A 74 -1.12 4.63 3.64
CA PHE A 74 -1.78 5.93 3.57
C PHE A 74 -0.82 6.98 2.99
N ALA A 75 -1.32 7.95 2.23
CA ALA A 75 -0.51 9.06 1.76
C ALA A 75 -0.96 10.37 2.41
N GLU A 76 0.02 11.19 2.81
CA GLU A 76 -0.26 12.52 3.35
C GLU A 76 -1.06 13.37 2.35
N GLY A 77 -2.04 14.12 2.86
CA GLY A 77 -2.82 15.08 2.07
C GLY A 77 -4.04 14.49 1.37
N ARG A 78 -4.27 13.18 1.47
CA ARG A 78 -5.51 12.56 0.99
C ARG A 78 -6.63 12.65 2.02
N THR A 79 -7.87 12.68 1.53
CA THR A 79 -9.05 12.52 2.38
C THR A 79 -9.33 11.04 2.65
N TRP A 80 -10.13 10.73 3.68
CA TRP A 80 -10.54 9.35 3.95
C TRP A 80 -11.31 8.71 2.79
N GLN A 81 -12.03 9.50 1.98
CA GLN A 81 -12.71 8.98 0.79
C GLN A 81 -11.70 8.53 -0.28
N GLU A 82 -10.64 9.32 -0.47
CA GLU A 82 -9.58 8.98 -1.41
C GLU A 82 -8.83 7.74 -0.94
N GLU A 83 -8.51 7.65 0.36
CA GLU A 83 -7.89 6.44 0.92
C GLU A 83 -8.80 5.21 0.82
N LEU A 84 -10.10 5.37 1.10
CA LEU A 84 -11.08 4.29 0.90
C LEU A 84 -11.14 3.82 -0.55
N ALA A 85 -11.05 4.74 -1.52
CA ALA A 85 -11.06 4.38 -2.93
C ALA A 85 -9.78 3.62 -3.34
N LEU A 86 -8.67 3.81 -2.61
CA LEU A 86 -7.36 3.31 -2.99
C LEU A 86 -6.87 2.12 -2.15
N VAL A 87 -7.53 1.79 -1.04
CA VAL A 87 -7.13 0.68 -0.18
C VAL A 87 -7.05 -0.62 -0.97
N GLY A 88 -6.01 -1.41 -0.73
CA GLY A 88 -5.75 -2.61 -1.51
C GLY A 88 -4.73 -3.55 -0.90
N GLN A 89 -4.56 -4.69 -1.56
CA GLN A 89 -3.64 -5.73 -1.17
C GLN A 89 -3.01 -6.42 -2.39
N VAL A 90 -1.70 -6.63 -2.35
CA VAL A 90 -0.93 -7.44 -3.31
C VAL A 90 -0.60 -8.77 -2.65
N GLN A 91 -1.21 -9.85 -3.13
CA GLN A 91 -0.95 -11.21 -2.64
C GLN A 91 0.33 -11.74 -3.28
N LEU A 92 1.31 -12.15 -2.46
CA LEU A 92 2.53 -12.80 -2.94
C LEU A 92 2.27 -14.32 -3.08
N ALA A 93 2.74 -14.93 -4.18
CA ALA A 93 2.42 -16.31 -4.55
C ALA A 93 3.64 -17.24 -4.61
N ALA A 94 4.86 -16.73 -4.80
CA ALA A 94 6.05 -17.57 -4.73
C ALA A 94 6.44 -17.79 -3.27
N PRO A 95 6.73 -19.02 -2.83
CA PRO A 95 7.20 -19.27 -1.46
C PRO A 95 8.67 -18.91 -1.27
N ALA A 96 9.45 -18.76 -2.35
CA ALA A 96 10.80 -18.21 -2.29
C ALA A 96 11.24 -17.54 -3.60
N LEU A 97 12.13 -16.56 -3.47
CA LEU A 97 12.84 -15.88 -4.56
C LEU A 97 14.33 -16.20 -4.48
N ILE A 98 14.95 -16.49 -5.62
CA ILE A 98 16.42 -16.46 -5.73
C ILE A 98 16.82 -15.10 -6.29
N LEU A 99 17.59 -14.35 -5.50
CA LEU A 99 18.03 -13.00 -5.82
C LEU A 99 19.53 -13.01 -6.16
N PRO A 100 19.90 -13.02 -7.46
CA PRO A 100 21.30 -13.02 -7.86
C PRO A 100 21.96 -11.67 -7.58
N ARG A 101 23.20 -11.71 -7.08
CA ARG A 101 24.03 -10.54 -6.83
C ARG A 101 24.80 -10.15 -8.09
N GLU A 102 24.05 -9.95 -9.16
CA GLU A 102 24.53 -9.53 -10.47
C GLU A 102 23.60 -8.43 -10.98
N GLU A 103 24.18 -7.34 -11.47
CA GLU A 103 23.42 -6.22 -12.02
C GLU A 103 22.87 -6.57 -13.42
N GLY A 104 21.70 -6.04 -13.75
CA GLY A 104 21.14 -6.17 -15.09
C GLY A 104 19.65 -6.49 -15.11
N VAL A 105 19.16 -6.79 -16.32
CA VAL A 105 17.75 -7.02 -16.60
C VAL A 105 17.52 -8.47 -17.02
N ALA A 106 16.49 -9.08 -16.45
CA ALA A 106 16.14 -10.48 -16.69
C ALA A 106 14.62 -10.67 -16.79
N LYS A 107 14.17 -11.66 -17.57
CA LYS A 107 12.78 -12.13 -17.51
C LYS A 107 12.68 -13.24 -16.47
N VAL A 108 11.77 -13.09 -15.53
CA VAL A 108 11.55 -14.05 -14.42
C VAL A 108 10.08 -14.43 -14.35
N PRO A 109 9.70 -15.59 -13.80
CA PRO A 109 8.29 -15.88 -13.62
C PRO A 109 7.64 -14.93 -12.59
N HIS A 110 6.31 -14.86 -12.58
CA HIS A 110 5.58 -14.04 -11.61
C HIS A 110 5.68 -14.64 -10.21
N PHE A 111 5.90 -13.77 -9.21
CA PHE A 111 5.79 -14.13 -7.80
C PHE A 111 4.64 -13.43 -7.07
N VAL A 112 3.84 -12.65 -7.81
CA VAL A 112 2.59 -12.06 -7.35
C VAL A 112 1.45 -12.97 -7.80
N GLY A 113 0.48 -13.24 -6.93
CA GLY A 113 -0.70 -14.05 -7.25
C GLY A 113 -1.85 -13.19 -7.77
N ALA A 114 -2.20 -12.16 -7.01
CA ALA A 114 -3.28 -11.24 -7.36
C ALA A 114 -3.06 -9.88 -6.69
N VAL A 115 -3.73 -8.86 -7.22
CA VAL A 115 -3.89 -7.56 -6.57
C VAL A 115 -5.39 -7.33 -6.39
N GLU A 116 -5.80 -7.01 -5.17
CA GLU A 116 -7.17 -6.62 -4.85
C GLU A 116 -7.18 -5.13 -4.52
N HIS A 117 -8.14 -4.40 -5.08
CA HIS A 117 -8.22 -2.94 -4.97
C HIS A 117 -9.66 -2.48 -4.75
N SER A 118 -9.85 -1.56 -3.82
CA SER A 118 -11.15 -0.98 -3.47
C SER A 118 -11.78 -0.12 -4.58
N PRO A 119 -13.04 0.31 -4.39
CA PRO A 119 -13.97 -0.04 -3.29
C PRO A 119 -14.66 -1.41 -3.45
N GLU A 120 -14.69 -1.96 -4.66
CA GLU A 120 -15.42 -3.19 -4.98
C GLU A 120 -14.56 -4.46 -4.83
N ARG A 121 -13.34 -4.32 -4.30
CA ARG A 121 -12.31 -5.39 -4.26
C ARG A 121 -12.07 -5.99 -5.64
N GLN A 122 -11.90 -5.12 -6.62
CA GLN A 122 -11.56 -5.51 -7.98
C GLN A 122 -10.26 -6.30 -7.96
N ARG A 123 -10.28 -7.45 -8.64
CA ARG A 123 -9.16 -8.38 -8.67
C ARG A 123 -8.41 -8.25 -9.98
N PHE A 124 -7.12 -7.98 -9.88
CA PHE A 124 -6.17 -7.98 -10.98
C PHE A 124 -5.24 -9.19 -10.84
N THR A 125 -4.87 -9.80 -11.96
CA THR A 125 -3.92 -10.92 -11.99
C THR A 125 -2.77 -10.61 -12.93
N PRO A 126 -1.52 -11.01 -12.62
CA PRO A 126 -0.43 -10.86 -13.57
C PRO A 126 -0.76 -11.47 -14.92
N SER A 127 -0.35 -10.78 -15.97
CA SER A 127 -0.59 -11.16 -17.36
C SER A 127 0.74 -11.34 -18.10
N GLY A 128 0.74 -12.17 -19.13
CA GLY A 128 1.94 -12.50 -19.90
C GLY A 128 2.71 -13.70 -19.35
N LYS A 129 3.98 -13.84 -19.77
CA LYS A 129 4.83 -15.00 -19.45
C LYS A 129 5.72 -14.82 -18.22
N GLY A 130 5.67 -13.66 -17.56
CA GLY A 130 6.57 -13.34 -16.44
C GLY A 130 6.70 -11.84 -16.18
N ALA A 131 7.49 -11.51 -15.16
CA ALA A 131 7.90 -10.16 -14.84
C ALA A 131 9.26 -9.83 -15.48
N GLN A 132 9.53 -8.54 -15.66
CA GLN A 132 10.89 -8.05 -15.88
C GLN A 132 11.52 -7.69 -14.55
N ARG A 133 12.64 -8.32 -14.20
CA ARG A 133 13.45 -7.98 -13.03
C ARG A 133 14.63 -7.13 -13.46
N GLU A 134 14.83 -5.99 -12.81
CA GLU A 134 16.07 -5.21 -12.85
C GLU A 134 16.77 -5.35 -11.49
N ALA A 135 18.05 -5.69 -11.49
CA ALA A 135 18.88 -5.78 -10.30
C ALA A 135 19.96 -4.70 -10.34
N GLU A 136 20.11 -3.98 -9.24
CA GLU A 136 21.04 -2.86 -9.10
C GLU A 136 21.79 -2.97 -7.78
N LYS A 137 23.12 -2.77 -7.82
CA LYS A 137 23.94 -2.73 -6.62
C LYS A 137 23.90 -1.33 -6.01
N GLN A 138 23.37 -1.24 -4.81
CA GLN A 138 23.34 -0.03 -3.99
C GLN A 138 24.58 0.07 -3.10
N ARG A 139 24.88 1.27 -2.59
CA ARG A 139 25.99 1.50 -1.67
C ARG A 139 25.98 0.55 -0.46
N PHE A 140 24.79 0.24 0.05
CA PHE A 140 24.58 -0.61 1.23
C PHE A 140 23.77 -1.87 0.91
N GLY A 141 23.74 -2.31 -0.35
CA GLY A 141 23.18 -3.61 -0.70
C GLY A 141 22.64 -3.73 -2.11
N TRP A 142 21.45 -4.30 -2.25
CA TRP A 142 20.88 -4.66 -3.54
C TRP A 142 19.43 -4.22 -3.64
N ARG A 143 19.05 -3.73 -4.82
CA ARG A 143 17.67 -3.40 -5.16
C ARG A 143 17.23 -4.28 -6.33
N TYR A 144 16.07 -4.90 -6.20
CA TYR A 144 15.45 -5.72 -7.23
C TYR A 144 14.08 -5.15 -7.58
N VAL A 145 13.90 -4.67 -8.80
CA VAL A 145 12.67 -4.07 -9.28
C VAL A 145 11.99 -5.01 -10.26
N TYR A 146 10.77 -5.43 -9.94
CA TYR A 146 9.98 -6.34 -10.75
C TYR A 146 8.81 -5.59 -11.38
N THR A 147 8.80 -5.46 -12.70
CA THR A 147 7.71 -4.82 -13.44
C THR A 147 6.87 -5.87 -14.14
N MET A 148 5.55 -5.80 -13.97
CA MET A 148 4.60 -6.70 -14.64
C MET A 148 3.31 -5.99 -15.02
N ALA A 149 2.73 -6.41 -16.14
CA ALA A 149 1.40 -5.99 -16.55
C ALA A 149 0.34 -6.85 -15.86
N LEU A 150 -0.77 -6.24 -15.47
CA LEU A 150 -1.90 -6.93 -14.86
C LEU A 150 -3.11 -6.92 -15.80
N ALA A 151 -3.85 -8.02 -15.82
CA ALA A 151 -5.19 -8.10 -16.38
C ALA A 151 -6.21 -7.82 -15.27
N GLY A 152 -7.20 -6.97 -15.54
CA GLY A 152 -8.24 -6.60 -14.60
C GLY A 152 -9.55 -6.19 -15.27
N PRO A 153 -10.61 -5.96 -14.47
CA PRO A 153 -11.97 -5.79 -14.98
C PRO A 153 -12.25 -4.45 -15.66
N VAL A 154 -11.54 -3.37 -15.28
CA VAL A 154 -11.90 -1.99 -15.68
C VAL A 154 -10.90 -1.37 -16.63
N GLN A 155 -9.60 -1.56 -16.39
CA GLN A 155 -8.55 -0.92 -17.18
C GLN A 155 -7.22 -1.68 -17.09
N PRO A 156 -6.29 -1.43 -18.03
CA PRO A 156 -4.91 -1.87 -17.90
C PRO A 156 -4.32 -1.35 -16.60
N ALA A 157 -3.54 -2.21 -15.95
CA ALA A 157 -2.79 -1.86 -14.75
C ALA A 157 -1.37 -2.39 -14.86
N ALA A 158 -0.43 -1.68 -14.24
CA ALA A 158 0.94 -2.12 -14.10
C ALA A 158 1.31 -2.17 -12.63
N LEU A 159 2.10 -3.18 -12.26
CA LEU A 159 2.62 -3.35 -10.92
C LEU A 159 4.13 -3.36 -10.97
N THR A 160 4.72 -2.51 -10.13
CA THR A 160 6.15 -2.52 -9.84
C THR A 160 6.33 -2.98 -8.41
N VAL A 161 6.99 -4.12 -8.20
CA VAL A 161 7.36 -4.60 -6.85
C VAL A 161 8.85 -4.39 -6.66
N THR A 162 9.23 -3.71 -5.59
CA THR A 162 10.64 -3.50 -5.22
C THR A 162 10.97 -4.36 -4.02
N VAL A 163 12.03 -5.17 -4.12
CA VAL A 163 12.64 -5.86 -2.99
C VAL A 163 14.01 -5.24 -2.76
N THR A 164 14.21 -4.70 -1.56
CA THR A 164 15.49 -4.08 -1.16
C THR A 164 16.13 -4.92 -0.09
N ILE A 165 17.41 -5.20 -0.28
CA ILE A 165 18.28 -5.83 0.72
C ILE A 165 19.32 -4.81 1.12
N ARG A 166 19.38 -4.51 2.42
CA ARG A 166 20.41 -3.67 3.04
C ARG A 166 21.31 -4.52 3.93
N GLY A 167 22.59 -4.20 3.97
CA GLY A 167 23.53 -4.82 4.89
C GLY A 167 24.97 -4.59 4.46
N GLU A 168 25.90 -4.88 5.36
CA GLU A 168 27.33 -4.87 5.02
C GLU A 168 27.67 -6.02 4.05
N PRO A 169 28.52 -5.81 3.03
CA PRO A 169 28.80 -6.82 2.01
C PRO A 169 29.30 -8.18 2.55
N THR A 170 29.96 -8.16 3.71
CA THR A 170 30.52 -9.34 4.37
C THR A 170 29.49 -10.11 5.22
N SER A 171 28.29 -9.57 5.44
CA SER A 171 27.29 -10.12 6.36
C SER A 171 26.03 -10.65 5.69
N TYR A 172 25.95 -10.67 4.35
CA TYR A 172 24.73 -11.14 3.70
C TYR A 172 24.48 -12.63 3.97
N PRO A 173 23.33 -12.99 4.59
CA PRO A 173 22.99 -14.37 4.83
C PRO A 173 22.73 -15.10 3.51
N ALA A 174 22.95 -16.43 3.51
CA ALA A 174 22.59 -17.29 2.38
C ALA A 174 21.06 -17.31 2.14
N SER A 175 20.30 -17.23 3.23
CA SER A 175 18.84 -17.23 3.22
C SER A 175 18.28 -16.23 4.22
N VAL A 176 17.20 -15.55 3.85
CA VAL A 176 16.42 -14.69 4.75
C VAL A 176 14.93 -14.85 4.49
N SER A 177 14.09 -14.50 5.45
CA SER A 177 12.65 -14.45 5.25
C SER A 177 12.16 -13.02 5.14
N LEU A 178 11.19 -12.76 4.28
CA LEU A 178 10.68 -11.40 4.01
C LEU A 178 10.04 -10.72 5.24
N HIS A 179 9.63 -11.51 6.25
CA HIS A 179 9.09 -11.00 7.53
C HIS A 179 10.13 -10.85 8.62
N THR A 180 11.40 -11.19 8.37
CA THR A 180 12.43 -11.10 9.41
C THR A 180 12.65 -9.64 9.79
N ALA A 181 12.61 -9.34 11.09
CA ALA A 181 13.04 -8.05 11.61
C ALA A 181 14.48 -7.77 11.16
N SER A 182 14.68 -6.78 10.30
CA SER A 182 15.98 -6.17 10.02
C SER A 182 16.67 -5.82 11.33
N THR A 183 17.93 -6.18 11.37
CA THR A 183 18.86 -5.79 12.40
C THR A 183 19.59 -4.52 11.98
N LYS A 184 20.47 -4.02 12.84
CA LYS A 184 21.39 -2.93 12.45
C LYS A 184 22.35 -3.33 11.31
N GLU A 185 22.55 -4.63 11.10
CA GLU A 185 23.57 -5.18 10.20
C GLU A 185 23.00 -5.67 8.87
N PHE A 186 21.70 -6.00 8.86
CA PHE A 186 21.02 -6.55 7.69
C PHE A 186 19.54 -6.20 7.73
N GLY A 187 18.97 -5.86 6.58
CA GLY A 187 17.53 -5.69 6.42
C GLY A 187 17.01 -6.13 5.07
N ILE A 188 15.76 -6.57 5.06
CA ILE A 188 15.02 -6.87 3.83
C ILE A 188 13.67 -6.16 3.90
N SER A 189 13.28 -5.54 2.79
CA SER A 189 11.99 -4.90 2.65
C SER A 189 11.39 -5.19 1.28
N ALA A 190 10.06 -5.18 1.23
CA ALA A 190 9.31 -5.17 -0.02
C ALA A 190 8.33 -4.00 -0.02
N SER A 191 8.15 -3.42 -1.20
CA SER A 191 7.11 -2.45 -1.49
C SER A 191 6.56 -2.69 -2.88
N ALA A 192 5.38 -2.16 -3.16
CA ALA A 192 4.85 -2.15 -4.51
C ALA A 192 4.24 -0.81 -4.87
N GLU A 193 4.18 -0.54 -6.17
CA GLU A 193 3.48 0.58 -6.78
C GLU A 193 2.51 0.02 -7.82
N LEU A 194 1.22 0.20 -7.60
CA LEU A 194 0.16 -0.08 -8.57
C LEU A 194 -0.14 1.20 -9.34
N ARG A 195 -0.04 1.11 -10.65
CA ARG A 195 -0.43 2.16 -11.60
C ARG A 195 -1.72 1.73 -12.29
N LEU A 196 -2.78 2.50 -12.07
CA LEU A 196 -4.07 2.31 -12.71
C LEU A 196 -4.25 3.35 -13.80
N GLY A 197 -4.46 2.91 -15.04
CA GLY A 197 -4.75 3.79 -16.17
C GLY A 197 -3.49 4.19 -16.95
N SER A 198 -3.52 5.32 -17.65
CA SER A 198 -2.40 5.79 -18.46
C SER A 198 -2.37 7.32 -18.59
N GLY A 199 -1.17 7.91 -18.64
CA GLY A 199 -0.99 9.33 -18.90
C GLY A 199 -1.52 10.21 -17.77
N ALA A 200 -2.31 11.24 -18.11
CA ALA A 200 -2.79 12.23 -17.15
C ALA A 200 -3.82 11.71 -16.12
N THR A 201 -4.37 10.50 -16.32
CA THR A 201 -5.33 9.87 -15.40
C THR A 201 -4.71 8.72 -14.63
N GLU A 202 -3.37 8.60 -14.64
CA GLU A 202 -2.67 7.57 -13.89
C GLU A 202 -2.85 7.80 -12.39
N ILE A 203 -3.41 6.81 -11.71
CA ILE A 203 -3.49 6.76 -10.25
C ILE A 203 -2.36 5.87 -9.76
N VAL A 204 -1.58 6.38 -8.81
CA VAL A 204 -0.47 5.66 -8.19
C VAL A 204 -0.84 5.33 -6.75
N GLN A 205 -0.90 4.03 -6.44
CA GLN A 205 -1.03 3.55 -5.08
C GLN A 205 0.19 2.74 -4.68
N ARG A 206 0.65 2.92 -3.45
CA ARG A 206 1.82 2.21 -2.94
C ARG A 206 1.46 1.28 -1.80
N TYR A 207 2.28 0.24 -1.64
CA TYR A 207 2.05 -0.88 -0.74
C TYR A 207 3.34 -1.21 0.02
N GLY A 208 3.19 -1.56 1.30
CA GLY A 208 4.25 -2.12 2.15
C GLY A 208 3.81 -3.47 2.73
N LEU A 209 4.66 -4.16 3.51
CA LEU A 209 4.29 -5.45 4.09
C LEU A 209 3.04 -5.34 4.99
N CYS A 210 2.07 -6.25 4.80
CA CYS A 210 0.87 -6.34 5.64
C CYS A 210 1.14 -6.88 7.04
N GLU A 211 2.23 -7.63 7.22
CA GLU A 211 2.59 -8.20 8.52
C GLU A 211 3.09 -7.07 9.42
N LEU A 212 2.16 -6.57 10.20
CA LEU A 212 2.40 -5.62 11.27
C LEU A 212 2.64 -6.46 12.51
N GLY A 213 3.64 -6.12 13.32
CA GLY A 213 3.95 -6.85 14.55
C GLY A 213 2.81 -6.78 15.57
N ALA A 214 3.16 -6.88 16.86
CA ALA A 214 2.20 -6.48 17.89
C ALA A 214 1.73 -5.02 17.63
N PRO A 215 0.48 -4.67 17.98
CA PRO A 215 0.04 -3.28 17.86
C PRO A 215 1.00 -2.39 18.66
N GLU A 216 1.41 -1.28 18.05
CA GLU A 216 2.27 -0.30 18.72
C GLU A 216 1.46 0.53 19.69
N GLU A 217 0.20 0.80 19.34
CA GLU A 217 -0.68 1.64 20.09
C GLU A 217 -2.08 1.01 20.17
N THR A 218 -2.70 1.15 21.34
CA THR A 218 -4.14 0.91 21.47
C THR A 218 -4.84 2.19 21.92
N ILE A 219 -5.84 2.59 21.14
CA ILE A 219 -6.70 3.73 21.44
C ILE A 219 -8.04 3.21 21.94
N GLU A 220 -8.51 3.75 23.06
CA GLU A 220 -9.88 3.58 23.53
C GLU A 220 -10.60 4.93 23.51
N ALA A 221 -11.74 4.96 22.82
CA ALA A 221 -12.60 6.12 22.74
C ALA A 221 -14.04 5.78 23.11
N SER A 222 -14.73 6.70 23.77
CA SER A 222 -16.14 6.51 24.14
C SER A 222 -16.94 7.80 24.11
N THR A 223 -18.23 7.70 23.79
CA THR A 223 -19.14 8.85 23.80
C THR A 223 -19.93 8.91 25.11
N ALA A 224 -20.51 10.07 25.41
CA ALA A 224 -21.41 10.22 26.57
C ALA A 224 -22.65 9.32 26.49
N GLY A 225 -23.05 8.92 25.27
CA GLY A 225 -24.15 7.98 25.03
C GLY A 225 -23.80 6.51 25.31
N GLY A 226 -22.54 6.20 25.64
CA GLY A 226 -22.07 4.85 25.96
C GLY A 226 -21.54 4.05 24.78
N ASP A 227 -21.52 4.63 23.57
CA ASP A 227 -20.86 4.03 22.40
C ASP A 227 -19.35 3.99 22.63
N LYS A 228 -18.69 2.95 22.12
CA LYS A 228 -17.25 2.71 22.35
C LYS A 228 -16.56 2.26 21.08
N VAL A 229 -15.32 2.70 20.92
CA VAL A 229 -14.41 2.21 19.90
C VAL A 229 -13.06 1.89 20.57
N ARG A 230 -12.53 0.71 20.27
CA ARG A 230 -11.14 0.35 20.58
C ARG A 230 -10.42 0.12 19.26
N LEU A 231 -9.36 0.88 19.00
CA LEU A 231 -8.54 0.78 17.80
C LEU A 231 -7.19 0.20 18.18
N GLU A 232 -6.68 -0.69 17.35
CA GLU A 232 -5.28 -1.12 17.42
C GLU A 232 -4.56 -0.59 16.19
N VAL A 233 -3.52 0.19 16.44
CA VAL A 233 -2.68 0.78 15.41
C VAL A 233 -1.32 0.08 15.46
N GLY A 234 -0.95 -0.53 14.34
CA GLY A 234 0.32 -1.21 14.17
C GLY A 234 1.30 -0.33 13.43
N VAL A 235 2.58 -0.52 13.71
CA VAL A 235 3.66 0.04 12.89
C VAL A 235 4.18 -1.01 11.91
N GLY A 236 4.23 -0.62 10.65
CA GLY A 236 4.86 -1.38 9.58
C GLY A 236 6.34 -1.59 9.86
N PRO A 237 6.89 -2.79 9.59
CA PRO A 237 8.20 -3.14 10.07
C PRO A 237 9.35 -2.30 9.48
N TRP A 238 9.14 -1.47 8.45
CA TRP A 238 10.27 -0.81 7.74
C TRP A 238 10.03 0.65 7.34
N PHE A 239 10.89 1.52 7.86
CA PHE A 239 11.07 2.91 7.43
C PHE A 239 11.15 3.03 5.91
N GLU A 240 11.88 2.15 5.21
CA GLU A 240 11.97 2.22 3.74
C GLU A 240 10.67 1.87 3.01
N SER A 241 9.94 0.84 3.46
CA SER A 241 8.68 0.46 2.83
C SER A 241 7.64 1.57 2.98
N CYS A 242 7.64 2.27 4.12
CA CYS A 242 6.72 3.38 4.38
C CYS A 242 7.13 4.66 3.64
N PHE A 243 8.41 5.02 3.63
CA PHE A 243 8.90 6.13 2.79
C PHE A 243 8.65 5.87 1.30
N ALA A 244 8.86 4.62 0.86
CA ALA A 244 8.54 4.21 -0.51
C ALA A 244 7.03 4.21 -0.78
N ALA A 245 6.20 4.06 0.25
CA ALA A 245 4.76 4.25 0.17
C ALA A 245 4.32 5.73 0.20
N GLY A 246 5.25 6.65 0.49
CA GLY A 246 4.97 8.09 0.58
C GLY A 246 4.35 8.49 1.92
N GLU A 247 4.52 7.66 2.95
CA GLU A 247 3.94 7.87 4.27
C GLU A 247 4.89 8.67 5.16
N THR A 248 4.34 9.58 5.98
CA THR A 248 5.07 10.31 7.02
C THR A 248 5.40 9.44 8.23
N ALA A 249 4.61 8.39 8.46
CA ALA A 249 4.77 7.39 9.51
C ALA A 249 4.25 6.03 9.03
N CYS A 250 4.74 4.94 9.61
CA CYS A 250 4.35 3.56 9.26
C CYS A 250 3.07 3.10 9.98
N LEU A 251 2.09 3.97 10.22
CA LEU A 251 0.94 3.64 11.07
C LEU A 251 -0.20 3.05 10.26
N PHE A 252 -0.84 2.04 10.85
CA PHE A 252 -1.84 1.23 10.19
C PHE A 252 -2.94 0.83 11.16
N LEU A 253 -4.20 1.10 10.81
CA LEU A 253 -5.32 0.52 11.54
C LEU A 253 -5.38 -0.99 11.25
N THR A 254 -5.15 -1.81 12.27
CA THR A 254 -5.07 -3.28 12.14
C THR A 254 -6.32 -3.97 12.65
N ARG A 255 -6.99 -3.35 13.63
CA ARG A 255 -8.18 -3.88 14.24
C ARG A 255 -9.04 -2.76 14.83
N ALA A 256 -10.36 -2.97 14.77
CA ALA A 256 -11.32 -2.14 15.48
C ALA A 256 -12.33 -3.01 16.22
N GLU A 257 -12.57 -2.72 17.50
CA GLU A 257 -13.77 -3.15 18.21
C GLU A 257 -14.72 -1.97 18.33
N VAL A 258 -15.95 -2.16 17.88
CA VAL A 258 -16.97 -1.11 17.88
C VAL A 258 -18.17 -1.59 18.68
N SER A 259 -18.69 -0.73 19.55
CA SER A 259 -19.97 -0.89 20.23
C SER A 259 -20.85 0.33 19.97
N VAL A 260 -22.00 0.13 19.33
CA VAL A 260 -23.02 1.18 19.09
C VAL A 260 -24.34 0.72 19.68
N GLY A 261 -24.82 1.44 20.70
CA GLY A 261 -25.92 0.98 21.55
C GLY A 261 -25.61 -0.37 22.20
N GLN A 262 -26.43 -1.38 21.91
CA GLN A 262 -26.22 -2.75 22.41
C GLN A 262 -25.43 -3.64 21.43
N ALA A 263 -25.25 -3.21 20.18
CA ALA A 263 -24.61 -4.02 19.16
C ALA A 263 -23.09 -3.88 19.18
N LYS A 264 -22.38 -4.94 18.81
CA LYS A 264 -20.91 -4.99 18.81
C LYS A 264 -20.37 -5.65 17.54
N GLN A 265 -19.21 -5.18 17.08
CA GLN A 265 -18.43 -5.82 16.02
C GLN A 265 -16.95 -5.78 16.34
N VAL A 266 -16.24 -6.83 15.91
CA VAL A 266 -14.78 -6.86 15.84
C VAL A 266 -14.42 -6.94 14.37
N ILE A 267 -13.58 -6.04 13.90
CA ILE A 267 -13.25 -5.86 12.48
C ILE A 267 -11.73 -5.98 12.36
N THR A 268 -11.30 -6.96 11.58
CA THR A 268 -9.90 -7.22 11.20
C THR A 268 -9.70 -7.23 9.69
N ASP A 269 -10.79 -7.04 8.93
CA ASP A 269 -10.71 -6.95 7.48
C ASP A 269 -10.13 -5.59 7.08
N ARG A 270 -8.94 -5.63 6.49
CA ARG A 270 -8.17 -4.44 6.07
C ARG A 270 -8.96 -3.51 5.15
N PHE A 271 -9.80 -4.04 4.27
CA PHE A 271 -10.60 -3.21 3.36
C PHE A 271 -11.70 -2.43 4.08
N ARG A 272 -11.93 -2.72 5.37
CA ARG A 272 -12.89 -2.05 6.24
C ARG A 272 -12.21 -1.15 7.28
N LEU A 273 -10.88 -1.06 7.26
CA LEU A 273 -10.06 -0.32 8.22
C LEU A 273 -9.16 0.66 7.46
N ILE A 274 -9.53 1.94 7.46
CA ILE A 274 -8.83 2.99 6.74
C ILE A 274 -8.26 3.96 7.76
N TYR A 275 -6.98 4.27 7.61
CA TYR A 275 -6.25 5.25 8.43
C TYR A 275 -5.83 6.42 7.56
N VAL A 276 -6.00 7.62 8.09
CA VAL A 276 -5.56 8.87 7.46
C VAL A 276 -4.77 9.66 8.48
N GLY A 277 -3.46 9.72 8.29
CA GLY A 277 -2.56 10.54 9.09
C GLY A 277 -2.35 11.92 8.47
N GLY A 278 -2.24 12.95 9.33
CA GLY A 278 -1.76 14.27 8.92
C GLY A 278 -0.24 14.35 8.82
N HIS A 279 0.30 15.48 8.36
CA HIS A 279 1.72 15.78 8.54
C HIS A 279 2.07 15.68 10.03
N HIS A 280 3.04 14.83 10.38
CA HIS A 280 3.40 14.52 11.77
C HIS A 280 2.28 13.91 12.64
N ASN A 281 1.23 13.33 12.03
CA ASN A 281 0.14 12.65 12.73
C ASN A 281 -0.57 13.54 13.78
N TRP A 282 -0.83 14.81 13.42
CA TRP A 282 -1.45 15.79 14.34
C TRP A 282 -2.98 15.93 14.19
N ASN A 283 -3.62 15.05 13.40
CA ASN A 283 -5.06 15.04 13.16
C ASN A 283 -5.44 13.70 12.53
N ASP A 284 -5.27 12.62 13.27
CA ASP A 284 -5.50 11.30 12.72
C ASP A 284 -6.99 11.00 12.61
N GLU A 285 -7.37 10.42 11.47
CA GLU A 285 -8.73 9.95 11.20
C GLU A 285 -8.73 8.46 10.91
N TYR A 286 -9.68 7.75 11.52
CA TYR A 286 -9.84 6.30 11.42
C TYR A 286 -11.26 6.02 10.91
N LEU A 287 -11.37 5.56 9.67
CA LEU A 287 -12.63 5.15 9.09
C LEU A 287 -12.79 3.63 9.25
N ILE A 288 -13.90 3.23 9.87
CA ILE A 288 -14.27 1.85 10.17
C ILE A 288 -15.57 1.53 9.44
N LEU A 289 -15.53 0.62 8.46
CA LEU A 289 -16.72 0.18 7.75
C LEU A 289 -17.42 -0.96 8.50
N LEU A 290 -18.73 -0.86 8.68
CA LEU A 290 -19.59 -1.81 9.39
C LEU A 290 -20.37 -2.67 8.38
N ASP A 291 -20.22 -3.98 8.49
CA ASP A 291 -20.91 -4.97 7.67
C ASP A 291 -21.22 -6.22 8.55
N PRO A 292 -22.51 -6.46 8.88
CA PRO A 292 -23.65 -5.63 8.48
C PRO A 292 -23.64 -4.24 9.18
N PRO A 293 -24.36 -3.23 8.68
CA PRO A 293 -24.54 -1.96 9.39
C PRO A 293 -25.11 -2.14 10.81
N LEU A 294 -24.73 -1.27 11.74
CA LEU A 294 -25.30 -1.23 13.09
C LEU A 294 -26.45 -0.20 13.13
N GLY A 295 -27.67 -0.67 12.89
CA GLY A 295 -28.83 0.19 12.71
C GLY A 295 -28.73 0.98 11.40
N ALA A 296 -28.81 2.31 11.46
CA ALA A 296 -28.61 3.18 10.30
C ALA A 296 -27.13 3.50 10.00
N THR A 297 -26.21 3.08 10.88
CA THR A 297 -24.78 3.39 10.78
C THR A 297 -24.07 2.31 9.98
N ALA A 298 -23.54 2.66 8.81
CA ALA A 298 -22.73 1.79 7.97
C ALA A 298 -21.22 2.02 8.15
N ALA A 299 -20.80 3.17 8.70
CA ALA A 299 -19.40 3.41 9.05
C ALA A 299 -19.26 4.39 10.21
N LEU A 300 -18.11 4.34 10.87
CA LEU A 300 -17.68 5.34 11.86
C LEU A 300 -16.42 6.02 11.34
N LEU A 301 -16.36 7.35 11.41
CA LEU A 301 -15.14 8.12 11.27
C LEU A 301 -14.75 8.65 12.65
N VAL A 302 -13.73 8.03 13.24
CA VAL A 302 -13.17 8.42 14.53
C VAL A 302 -12.04 9.39 14.28
N LYS A 303 -12.05 10.53 14.98
CA LYS A 303 -11.06 11.59 14.84
C LYS A 303 -10.39 11.85 16.16
N GLU A 304 -9.06 11.82 16.13
CA GLU A 304 -8.22 12.11 17.28
C GLU A 304 -8.46 13.55 17.80
N PRO A 305 -8.33 13.80 19.12
CA PRO A 305 -8.27 15.15 19.66
C PRO A 305 -7.16 15.98 19.02
N PRO A 306 -7.45 17.10 18.35
CA PRO A 306 -6.43 17.97 17.79
C PRO A 306 -5.50 18.56 18.87
N LEU A 307 -4.21 18.18 18.81
CA LEU A 307 -3.16 18.44 19.81
C LEU A 307 -3.13 19.87 20.36
N PHE A 308 -3.30 20.88 19.50
CA PHE A 308 -3.12 22.29 19.87
C PHE A 308 -4.41 23.03 20.23
N SER A 309 -5.58 22.43 20.05
CA SER A 309 -6.83 23.18 20.20
C SER A 309 -7.56 22.95 21.53
N GLY A 310 -7.17 21.91 22.28
CA GLY A 310 -7.87 21.49 23.50
C GLY A 310 -9.29 20.97 23.26
N LYS A 311 -9.72 20.81 22.01
CA LYS A 311 -11.01 20.19 21.67
C LYS A 311 -10.92 18.69 21.90
N PRO A 312 -12.02 18.04 22.34
CA PRO A 312 -12.08 16.60 22.40
C PRO A 312 -12.00 15.99 21.00
N GLY A 313 -11.66 14.71 20.92
CA GLY A 313 -11.86 13.92 19.71
C GLY A 313 -13.34 13.83 19.36
N GLU A 314 -13.64 13.36 18.16
CA GLU A 314 -15.03 13.20 17.72
C GLU A 314 -15.23 11.89 16.96
N VAL A 315 -16.44 11.32 17.06
CA VAL A 315 -16.89 10.24 16.19
C VAL A 315 -18.03 10.76 15.32
N ARG A 316 -17.94 10.48 14.02
CA ARG A 316 -19.01 10.74 13.06
C ARG A 316 -19.61 9.41 12.63
N TYR A 317 -20.93 9.32 12.69
CA TYR A 317 -21.70 8.16 12.26
C TYR A 317 -22.11 8.41 10.81
N LEU A 318 -21.80 7.46 9.95
CA LEU A 318 -22.00 7.56 8.51
C LEU A 318 -23.07 6.55 8.06
N ASP A 319 -23.97 6.97 7.18
CA ASP A 319 -24.93 6.07 6.53
C ASP A 319 -24.28 5.24 5.41
N ALA A 320 -25.06 4.40 4.72
CA ALA A 320 -24.57 3.57 3.62
C ALA A 320 -24.07 4.37 2.40
N ALA A 321 -24.45 5.65 2.28
CA ALA A 321 -23.91 6.58 1.28
C ALA A 321 -22.70 7.37 1.82
N LEU A 322 -22.18 6.96 2.99
CA LEU A 322 -21.08 7.57 3.72
C LEU A 322 -21.32 9.06 4.06
N LYS A 323 -22.58 9.44 4.28
CA LYS A 323 -22.96 10.79 4.75
C LYS A 323 -23.07 10.82 6.26
N VAL A 324 -22.58 11.90 6.85
CA VAL A 324 -22.67 12.12 8.30
C VAL A 324 -24.13 12.28 8.72
N THR A 325 -24.58 11.40 9.60
CA THR A 325 -25.92 11.44 10.21
C THR A 325 -25.90 11.97 11.63
N LYS A 326 -24.76 11.81 12.32
CA LYS A 326 -24.57 12.19 13.72
C LYS A 326 -23.09 12.45 13.98
N THR A 327 -22.81 13.39 14.88
CA THR A 327 -21.45 13.64 15.41
C THR A 327 -21.52 13.69 16.93
N GLU A 328 -20.59 13.04 17.61
CA GLU A 328 -20.45 13.09 19.07
C GLU A 328 -19.00 13.34 19.47
N ALA A 329 -18.81 14.02 20.61
CA ALA A 329 -17.51 14.14 21.24
C ALA A 329 -17.10 12.81 21.89
N LEU A 330 -15.79 12.53 21.86
CA LEU A 330 -15.17 11.35 22.46
C LEU A 330 -14.35 11.73 23.68
N SER A 331 -14.43 10.90 24.72
CA SER A 331 -13.30 10.71 25.61
C SER A 331 -12.22 9.94 24.85
N TRP A 332 -10.95 10.30 25.00
CA TRP A 332 -9.83 9.66 24.31
C TRP A 332 -8.81 9.14 25.31
N LYS A 333 -8.31 7.93 25.10
CA LYS A 333 -7.27 7.32 25.92
C LYS A 333 -6.37 6.43 25.07
N GLU A 334 -5.08 6.76 25.05
CA GLU A 334 -4.01 5.93 24.50
C GLU A 334 -3.45 5.05 25.62
N LEU A 335 -3.20 3.77 25.33
CA LEU A 335 -2.74 2.75 26.28
C LEU A 335 -1.30 2.35 26.03
#